data_AF-A0AAU0S9V6-F1
#
_entry.id   AF-A0AAU0S9V6-F1
#
_cell.length_a   1.000
_cell.length_b   1.000
_cell.length_c   1.000
_cell.angle_alpha   90.00
_cell.angle_beta   90.00
_cell.angle_gamma   90.00
#
_symmetry.space_group_name_H-M   'P 1'
#
loop_
_entity.id
_entity.type
_entity.pdbx_description
1 polymer ?
#
loop_
_entity_poly.entity_id
_entity_poly.type
_entity_poly.pdbx_seq_one_letter_code
_entity_poly.pdbx_strand_id
1 'polypeptide(L)'
;MSANIFVSSTPFDLALHRKKIAAACALKDPARPDVTVLMALPETTLAARLQMVRNAKVYIGIFAMVCGDVDSKSKKPLLQLEYEEALAHGIPVLIYIIDEDEHLVLPKHVDTGVSAQKLSDFKTLLSQSQPVRFYESADDLVAKIQNDLFRVISLPVVVPPAKPPAPPVPAPAPAPAPAPEVPPIVSLAARRYALNQPRFEFFKDKVKHLFTPELPDQVLKDVLEYILGGNTMSASSALCRGAKLPLEDAIEEVRKTELIIFETVQRYQAQLSEPK
;
A
#
# COMPACT_ATOMS: atom_id res chain seq x y z
N MET A 1 5.51 12.64 -27.17
CA MET A 1 4.40 12.66 -26.20
C MET A 1 4.65 11.53 -25.23
N SER A 2 4.77 11.82 -23.93
CA SER A 2 4.97 10.78 -22.92
C SER A 2 3.68 9.97 -22.71
N ALA A 3 3.81 8.67 -22.48
CA ALA A 3 2.70 7.80 -22.13
C ALA A 3 2.66 7.59 -20.61
N ASN A 4 1.52 7.89 -19.98
CA ASN A 4 1.34 7.61 -18.56
C ASN A 4 1.07 6.13 -18.36
N ILE A 5 1.79 5.49 -17.44
CA ILE A 5 1.57 4.08 -17.07
C ILE A 5 1.25 4.02 -15.59
N PHE A 6 0.22 3.27 -15.22
CA PHE A 6 -0.15 3.09 -13.82
C PHE A 6 0.37 1.75 -13.33
N VAL A 7 1.16 1.77 -12.25
CA VAL A 7 1.70 0.56 -11.63
C VAL A 7 0.95 0.32 -10.31
N SER A 8 0.05 -0.65 -10.34
CA SER A 8 -0.61 -1.22 -9.17
C SER A 8 0.32 -2.26 -8.55
N SER A 9 0.72 -2.02 -7.30
CA SER A 9 1.54 -2.92 -6.51
C SER A 9 1.35 -2.62 -5.02
N THR A 10 1.62 -3.60 -4.19
CA THR A 10 1.64 -3.45 -2.74
C THR A 10 2.90 -2.67 -2.30
N PRO A 11 2.76 -1.64 -1.43
CA PRO A 11 3.83 -0.67 -1.24
C PRO A 11 4.98 -1.15 -0.36
N PHE A 12 4.76 -2.12 0.52
CA PHE A 12 5.73 -2.53 1.55
C PHE A 12 6.65 -3.66 1.11
N ASP A 13 6.07 -4.75 0.62
CA ASP A 13 6.75 -5.94 0.10
C ASP A 13 7.47 -5.68 -1.23
N LEU A 14 6.87 -4.86 -2.11
CA LEU A 14 7.44 -4.55 -3.42
C LEU A 14 8.17 -3.21 -3.48
N ALA A 15 8.58 -2.62 -2.34
CA ALA A 15 9.26 -1.32 -2.31
C ALA A 15 10.52 -1.28 -3.21
N LEU A 16 11.33 -2.34 -3.19
CA LEU A 16 12.53 -2.46 -4.03
C LEU A 16 12.18 -2.57 -5.52
N HIS A 17 11.14 -3.34 -5.85
CA HIS A 17 10.63 -3.50 -7.22
C HIS A 17 10.12 -2.16 -7.76
N ARG A 18 9.32 -1.43 -6.98
CA ARG A 18 8.83 -0.09 -7.32
C ARG A 18 9.97 0.89 -7.60
N LYS A 19 11.02 0.88 -6.79
CA LYS A 19 12.20 1.72 -6.99
C LYS A 19 12.92 1.38 -8.29
N LYS A 20 13.12 0.10 -8.59
CA LYS A 20 13.76 -0.36 -9.83
C LYS A 20 12.94 0.00 -11.08
N ILE A 21 11.62 -0.20 -11.05
CA ILE A 21 10.73 0.18 -12.14
C ILE A 21 10.78 1.69 -12.40
N ALA A 22 10.66 2.50 -11.33
CA ALA A 22 10.74 3.95 -11.45
C ALA A 22 12.09 4.41 -12.03
N ALA A 23 13.20 3.83 -11.56
CA ALA A 23 14.53 4.15 -12.07
C ALA A 23 14.71 3.73 -13.54
N ALA A 24 14.22 2.55 -13.91
CA ALA A 24 14.35 2.00 -15.26
C ALA A 24 13.50 2.77 -16.29
N CYS A 25 12.33 3.27 -15.89
CA CYS A 25 11.48 4.13 -16.71
C CYS A 25 11.95 5.59 -16.76
N ALA A 26 12.65 6.07 -15.73
CA ALA A 26 13.23 7.42 -15.71
C ALA A 26 14.47 7.54 -16.61
N LEU A 27 15.13 6.42 -16.93
CA LEU A 27 16.28 6.41 -17.82
C LEU A 27 15.83 6.74 -19.25
N LYS A 28 16.22 7.92 -19.74
CA LYS A 28 15.94 8.33 -21.12
C LYS A 28 16.81 7.53 -22.08
N ASP A 29 16.18 6.61 -22.80
CA ASP A 29 16.79 5.80 -23.84
C ASP A 29 16.07 6.06 -25.17
N PRO A 30 16.76 6.50 -26.23
CA PRO A 30 16.14 6.74 -27.54
C PRO A 30 15.53 5.48 -28.17
N ALA A 31 15.90 4.28 -27.74
CA ALA A 31 15.30 3.02 -28.18
C ALA A 31 13.99 2.66 -27.44
N ARG A 32 13.58 3.44 -26.43
CA ARG A 32 12.43 3.13 -25.57
C ARG A 32 11.36 4.23 -25.60
N PRO A 33 10.08 3.88 -25.43
CA PRO A 33 9.02 4.88 -25.34
C PRO A 33 9.19 5.73 -24.08
N ASP A 34 8.97 7.04 -24.23
CA ASP A 34 8.95 7.98 -23.11
C ASP A 34 7.71 7.72 -22.24
N VAL A 35 7.91 7.19 -21.03
CA VAL A 35 6.85 6.76 -20.12
C VAL A 35 6.95 7.45 -18.77
N THR A 36 5.80 7.88 -18.24
CA THR A 36 5.69 8.43 -16.89
C THR A 36 5.01 7.42 -16.00
N VAL A 37 5.73 6.94 -14.98
CA VAL A 37 5.21 5.97 -14.00
C VAL A 37 4.36 6.68 -12.96
N LEU A 38 3.07 6.36 -12.93
CA LEU A 38 2.13 6.73 -11.89
C LEU A 38 2.03 5.56 -10.90
N MET A 39 2.32 5.82 -9.63
CA MET A 39 2.15 4.84 -8.57
C MET A 39 1.40 5.47 -7.41
N ALA A 40 0.44 4.72 -6.86
CA ALA A 40 -0.22 5.11 -5.63
C ALA A 40 0.75 5.06 -4.44
N LEU A 41 0.75 6.10 -3.62
CA LEU A 41 1.33 6.09 -2.28
C LEU A 41 0.36 5.41 -1.30
N PRO A 42 0.83 4.88 -0.15
CA PRO A 42 -0.03 4.27 0.86
C PRO A 42 -1.18 5.19 1.29
N GLU A 43 -0.92 6.49 1.41
CA GLU A 43 -1.90 7.52 1.79
C GLU A 43 -2.88 7.91 0.68
N THR A 44 -2.75 7.33 -0.53
CA THR A 44 -3.57 7.72 -1.69
C THR A 44 -4.97 7.14 -1.53
N THR A 45 -5.98 8.00 -1.53
CA THR A 45 -7.38 7.58 -1.43
C THR A 45 -7.79 6.74 -2.65
N LEU A 46 -8.73 5.80 -2.46
CA LEU A 46 -9.28 4.98 -3.55
C LEU A 46 -9.67 5.83 -4.77
N ALA A 47 -10.39 6.95 -4.57
CA ALA A 47 -10.82 7.82 -5.65
C ALA A 47 -9.64 8.38 -6.46
N ALA A 48 -8.57 8.82 -5.79
CA ALA A 48 -7.37 9.29 -6.47
C ALA A 48 -6.64 8.15 -7.20
N ARG A 49 -6.60 6.94 -6.63
CA ARG A 49 -6.02 5.75 -7.29
C ARG A 49 -6.78 5.41 -8.58
N LEU A 50 -8.11 5.37 -8.53
CA LEU A 50 -8.95 5.13 -9.72
C LEU A 50 -8.80 6.23 -10.76
N GLN A 51 -8.65 7.49 -10.35
CA GLN A 51 -8.38 8.59 -11.27
C GLN A 51 -7.02 8.46 -11.96
N MET A 52 -5.99 8.00 -11.25
CA MET A 52 -4.69 7.71 -11.85
C MET A 52 -4.77 6.56 -12.86
N VAL A 53 -5.55 5.52 -12.57
CA VAL A 53 -5.82 4.42 -13.52
C VAL A 53 -6.47 4.98 -14.79
N ARG A 54 -7.53 5.78 -14.68
CA ARG A 54 -8.23 6.39 -15.83
C ARG A 54 -7.33 7.27 -16.70
N ASN A 55 -6.35 7.94 -16.08
CA ASN A 55 -5.40 8.81 -16.77
C ASN A 55 -4.20 8.05 -17.37
N ALA A 56 -4.10 6.75 -17.15
CA ALA A 56 -3.03 5.92 -17.68
C ALA A 56 -3.40 5.33 -19.04
N LYS A 57 -2.40 5.21 -19.91
CA LYS A 57 -2.52 4.51 -21.19
C LYS A 57 -2.32 3.01 -21.06
N VAL A 58 -1.63 2.56 -20.02
CA VAL A 58 -1.38 1.15 -19.72
C VAL A 58 -1.48 0.95 -18.21
N TYR A 59 -2.20 -0.08 -17.81
CA TYR A 59 -2.27 -0.56 -16.43
C TYR A 59 -1.30 -1.73 -16.25
N ILE A 60 -0.48 -1.67 -15.21
CA ILE A 60 0.45 -2.72 -14.82
C ILE A 60 0.07 -3.19 -13.41
N GLY A 61 -0.37 -4.43 -13.27
CA GLY A 61 -0.65 -5.05 -11.98
C GLY A 61 0.48 -5.99 -11.57
N ILE A 62 1.12 -5.75 -10.43
CA ILE A 62 2.17 -6.61 -9.87
C ILE A 62 1.64 -7.23 -8.59
N PHE A 63 1.54 -8.55 -8.57
CA PHE A 63 1.01 -9.32 -7.45
C PHE A 63 2.11 -10.19 -6.84
N ALA A 64 2.33 -10.01 -5.54
CA ALA A 64 3.25 -10.82 -4.76
C ALA A 64 2.48 -11.75 -3.81
N MET A 65 2.92 -11.88 -2.56
CA MET A 65 2.27 -12.68 -1.51
C MET A 65 1.41 -11.85 -0.55
N VAL A 66 1.27 -10.54 -0.79
CA VAL A 66 0.50 -9.62 0.05
C VAL A 66 -0.75 -9.16 -0.69
N CYS A 67 -1.91 -9.28 -0.04
CA CYS A 67 -3.22 -8.87 -0.57
C CYS A 67 -3.40 -7.35 -0.49
N GLY A 68 -2.67 -6.72 0.44
CA GLY A 68 -2.68 -5.28 0.67
C GLY A 68 -3.95 -4.83 1.39
N ASP A 69 -4.24 -3.53 1.27
CA ASP A 69 -5.39 -2.94 1.92
C ASP A 69 -6.71 -3.37 1.25
N VAL A 70 -7.71 -3.59 2.09
CA VAL A 70 -9.08 -3.92 1.68
C VAL A 70 -9.96 -2.69 1.89
N ASP A 71 -10.71 -2.33 0.86
CA ASP A 71 -11.65 -1.22 0.97
C ASP A 71 -12.81 -1.58 1.92
N SER A 72 -13.09 -0.70 2.88
CA SER A 72 -14.09 -0.94 3.93
C SER A 72 -15.52 -0.98 3.37
N LYS A 73 -15.78 -0.32 2.23
CA LYS A 73 -17.11 -0.24 1.62
C LYS A 73 -17.43 -1.46 0.75
N SER A 74 -16.51 -1.85 -0.12
CA SER A 74 -16.68 -2.98 -1.04
C SER A 74 -16.22 -4.32 -0.47
N LYS A 75 -15.43 -4.32 0.62
CA LYS A 75 -14.75 -5.51 1.19
C LYS A 75 -13.83 -6.23 0.19
N LYS A 76 -13.49 -5.58 -0.92
CA LYS A 76 -12.55 -6.06 -1.94
C LYS A 76 -11.16 -5.46 -1.72
N PRO A 77 -10.08 -6.18 -2.08
CA PRO A 77 -8.74 -5.62 -2.06
C PRO A 77 -8.63 -4.45 -3.05
N LEU A 78 -7.87 -3.42 -2.68
CA LEU A 78 -7.72 -2.21 -3.50
C LEU A 78 -7.18 -2.56 -4.90
N LEU A 79 -6.24 -3.51 -5.01
CA LEU A 79 -5.68 -3.91 -6.31
C LEU A 79 -6.74 -4.52 -7.24
N GLN A 80 -7.74 -5.20 -6.69
CA GLN A 80 -8.85 -5.73 -7.48
C GLN A 80 -9.72 -4.60 -8.03
N LEU A 81 -9.98 -3.56 -7.24
CA LEU A 81 -10.76 -2.40 -7.70
C LEU A 81 -10.04 -1.62 -8.80
N GLU A 82 -8.73 -1.45 -8.66
CA GLU A 82 -7.91 -0.80 -9.69
C GLU A 82 -7.90 -1.58 -11.00
N TYR A 83 -7.82 -2.91 -10.92
CA TYR A 83 -7.90 -3.80 -12.08
C TYR A 83 -9.29 -3.76 -12.75
N GLU A 84 -10.36 -3.86 -11.97
CA GLU A 84 -11.74 -3.76 -12.48
C GLU A 84 -11.97 -2.42 -13.20
N GLU A 85 -11.41 -1.33 -12.67
CA GLU A 85 -11.47 -0.01 -13.30
C GLU A 85 -10.70 0.04 -14.62
N ALA A 86 -9.48 -0.51 -14.68
CA ALA A 86 -8.70 -0.55 -15.92
C ALA A 86 -9.46 -1.29 -17.04
N LEU A 87 -10.09 -2.42 -16.70
CA LEU A 87 -10.94 -3.17 -17.63
C LEU A 87 -12.17 -2.37 -18.08
N ALA A 88 -12.85 -1.69 -17.16
CA ALA A 88 -14.05 -0.91 -17.46
C ALA A 88 -13.79 0.23 -18.45
N HIS A 89 -12.58 0.81 -18.43
CA HIS A 89 -12.17 1.87 -19.36
C HIS A 89 -11.43 1.35 -20.60
N GLY A 90 -11.33 0.03 -20.79
CA GLY A 90 -10.66 -0.59 -21.94
C GLY A 90 -9.16 -0.30 -22.00
N ILE A 91 -8.53 -0.05 -20.85
CA ILE A 91 -7.10 0.24 -20.76
C ILE A 91 -6.34 -1.09 -20.91
N PRO A 92 -5.29 -1.17 -21.75
CA PRO A 92 -4.41 -2.33 -21.81
C PRO A 92 -3.87 -2.71 -20.43
N VAL A 93 -4.13 -3.96 -20.00
CA VAL A 93 -3.71 -4.50 -18.71
C VAL A 93 -2.54 -5.47 -18.92
N LEU A 94 -1.45 -5.24 -18.19
CA LEU A 94 -0.30 -6.15 -18.09
C LEU A 94 -0.20 -6.65 -16.65
N ILE A 95 -0.21 -7.97 -16.46
CA ILE A 95 -0.23 -8.56 -15.13
C ILE A 95 0.98 -9.45 -14.89
N TYR A 96 1.65 -9.19 -13.78
CA TYR A 96 2.83 -9.89 -13.31
C TYR A 96 2.54 -10.52 -11.95
N ILE A 97 2.72 -11.82 -11.85
CA ILE A 97 2.56 -12.58 -10.62
C ILE A 97 3.94 -13.08 -10.21
N ILE A 98 4.26 -13.02 -8.93
CA ILE A 98 5.51 -13.57 -8.41
C ILE A 98 5.58 -15.09 -8.63
N ASP A 99 6.75 -15.57 -9.00
CA ASP A 99 7.02 -17.00 -8.98
C ASP A 99 7.31 -17.45 -7.54
N GLU A 100 6.45 -18.32 -7.01
CA GLU A 100 6.52 -18.81 -5.62
C GLU A 100 7.70 -19.78 -5.41
N ASP A 101 8.16 -20.44 -6.46
CA ASP A 101 9.22 -21.45 -6.38
C ASP A 101 10.62 -20.82 -6.49
N GLU A 102 10.76 -19.73 -7.25
CA GLU A 102 12.05 -19.12 -7.55
C GLU A 102 12.31 -17.79 -6.81
N HIS A 103 11.28 -17.06 -6.35
CA HIS A 103 11.46 -15.76 -5.70
C HIS A 103 11.58 -15.88 -4.17
N LEU A 104 12.69 -15.37 -3.62
CA LEU A 104 12.91 -15.32 -2.17
C LEU A 104 12.04 -14.24 -1.50
N VAL A 105 10.91 -14.67 -0.94
CA VAL A 105 10.03 -13.81 -0.11
C VAL A 105 10.32 -14.04 1.37
N LEU A 106 10.53 -12.94 2.12
CA LEU A 106 10.62 -13.01 3.57
C LEU A 106 9.27 -13.46 4.16
N PRO A 107 9.23 -14.35 5.17
CA PRO A 107 7.97 -14.79 5.78
C PRO A 107 7.10 -13.64 6.33
N LYS A 108 7.71 -12.48 6.64
CA LYS A 108 7.01 -11.26 7.07
C LYS A 108 6.22 -10.57 5.96
N HIS A 109 6.48 -10.90 4.70
CA HIS A 109 5.82 -10.36 3.50
C HIS A 109 4.90 -11.41 2.85
N VAL A 110 4.43 -12.37 3.63
CA VAL A 110 3.45 -13.37 3.22
C VAL A 110 2.21 -13.18 4.07
N ASP A 111 1.10 -12.82 3.43
CA ASP A 111 -0.19 -12.81 4.13
C ASP A 111 -0.57 -14.25 4.51
N THR A 112 -1.16 -14.43 5.69
CA THR A 112 -1.64 -15.73 6.17
C THR A 112 -3.13 -15.66 6.51
N GLY A 113 -3.84 -16.79 6.38
CA GLY A 113 -5.28 -16.87 6.68
C GLY A 113 -6.18 -16.40 5.54
N VAL A 114 -7.28 -15.71 5.88
CA VAL A 114 -8.35 -15.34 4.94
C VAL A 114 -7.88 -14.37 3.85
N SER A 115 -6.92 -13.50 4.17
CA SER A 115 -6.31 -12.55 3.22
C SER A 115 -5.54 -13.26 2.12
N ALA A 116 -4.82 -14.33 2.48
CA ALA A 116 -4.05 -15.16 1.56
C ALA A 116 -4.95 -15.96 0.61
N GLN A 117 -6.06 -16.50 1.13
CA GLN A 117 -7.06 -17.18 0.30
C GLN A 117 -7.66 -16.23 -0.74
N LYS A 118 -8.08 -15.02 -0.32
CA LYS A 118 -8.61 -14.02 -1.24
C LYS A 118 -7.60 -13.62 -2.32
N LEU A 119 -6.32 -13.51 -1.97
CA LEU A 119 -5.26 -13.21 -2.92
C LEU A 119 -5.05 -14.37 -3.91
N SER A 120 -5.05 -15.61 -3.42
CA SER A 120 -4.91 -16.82 -4.26
C SER A 120 -6.09 -16.98 -5.21
N ASP A 121 -7.32 -16.77 -4.73
CA ASP A 121 -8.53 -16.77 -5.56
C ASP A 121 -8.45 -15.69 -6.64
N PHE A 122 -7.96 -14.49 -6.27
CA PHE A 122 -7.80 -13.39 -7.23
C PHE A 122 -6.71 -13.68 -8.27
N LYS A 123 -5.55 -14.21 -7.87
CA LYS A 123 -4.51 -14.66 -8.82
C LYS A 123 -5.05 -15.72 -9.78
N THR A 124 -5.80 -16.69 -9.28
CA THR A 124 -6.41 -17.73 -10.10
C THR A 124 -7.38 -17.14 -11.11
N LEU A 125 -8.21 -16.17 -10.69
CA LEU A 125 -9.11 -15.45 -11.58
C LEU A 125 -8.36 -14.67 -12.67
N LEU A 126 -7.26 -14.01 -12.32
CA LEU A 126 -6.41 -13.29 -13.27
C LEU A 126 -5.79 -14.22 -14.30
N SER A 127 -5.25 -15.36 -13.86
CA SER A 127 -4.66 -16.37 -14.74
C SER A 127 -5.66 -16.98 -15.73
N GLN A 128 -6.93 -17.09 -15.33
CA GLN A 128 -8.00 -17.58 -16.21
C GLN A 128 -8.51 -16.51 -17.18
N SER A 129 -8.46 -15.23 -16.79
CA SER A 129 -9.08 -14.14 -17.55
C SER A 129 -8.18 -13.55 -18.63
N GLN A 130 -6.85 -13.59 -18.45
CA GLN A 130 -5.90 -12.94 -19.35
C GLN A 130 -4.48 -13.56 -19.24
N PRO A 131 -3.59 -13.34 -20.22
CA PRO A 131 -2.20 -13.79 -20.11
C PRO A 131 -1.48 -13.07 -18.97
N VAL A 132 -1.14 -13.82 -17.93
CA VAL A 132 -0.29 -13.40 -16.81
C VAL A 132 1.15 -13.81 -17.07
N ARG A 133 2.10 -13.02 -16.56
CA ARG A 133 3.53 -13.36 -16.58
C ARG A 133 4.04 -13.60 -15.18
N PHE A 134 4.86 -14.63 -15.03
CA PHE A 134 5.56 -14.89 -13.77
C PHE A 134 6.88 -14.12 -13.73
N TYR A 135 7.33 -13.71 -12.55
CA TYR A 135 8.65 -13.08 -12.37
C TYR A 135 9.40 -13.67 -11.19
N GLU A 136 10.70 -13.87 -11.39
CA GLU A 136 11.59 -14.56 -10.44
C GLU A 136 12.47 -13.57 -9.68
N SER A 137 12.62 -12.34 -10.18
CA SER A 137 13.41 -11.28 -9.54
C SER A 137 12.94 -9.89 -9.92
N ALA A 138 13.38 -8.88 -9.16
CA ALA A 138 13.07 -7.49 -9.45
C ALA A 138 13.68 -6.99 -10.78
N ASP A 139 14.82 -7.55 -11.20
CA ASP A 139 15.46 -7.19 -12.47
C ASP A 139 14.75 -7.85 -13.65
N ASP A 140 14.34 -9.11 -13.50
CA ASP A 140 13.53 -9.84 -14.47
C ASP A 140 12.17 -9.16 -14.69
N LEU A 141 11.50 -8.75 -13.61
CA LEU A 141 10.25 -7.99 -13.68
C LEU A 141 10.40 -6.71 -14.52
N VAL A 142 11.47 -5.94 -14.29
CA VAL A 142 11.74 -4.71 -15.04
C VAL A 142 11.98 -5.01 -16.53
N ALA A 143 12.77 -6.03 -16.84
CA ALA A 143 13.03 -6.42 -18.22
C ALA A 143 11.75 -6.84 -18.96
N LYS A 144 10.89 -7.64 -18.30
CA LYS A 144 9.59 -8.06 -18.83
C LYS A 144 8.65 -6.87 -19.06
N ILE A 145 8.55 -5.96 -18.09
CA ILE A 145 7.74 -4.74 -18.20
C ILE A 145 8.22 -3.88 -19.37
N GLN A 146 9.52 -3.66 -19.53
CA GLN A 146 10.05 -2.82 -20.61
C GLN A 146 9.78 -3.40 -22.00
N ASN A 147 9.91 -4.72 -22.14
CA ASN A 147 9.61 -5.40 -23.40
C ASN A 147 8.10 -5.30 -23.74
N ASP A 148 7.23 -5.51 -22.74
CA ASP A 148 5.79 -5.41 -22.95
C ASP A 148 5.31 -3.99 -23.19
N LEU A 149 5.89 -3.00 -22.51
CA LEU A 149 5.63 -1.59 -22.77
C LEU A 149 6.03 -1.22 -24.19
N PHE A 150 7.21 -1.66 -24.66
CA PHE A 150 7.60 -1.45 -26.05
C PHE A 150 6.59 -2.08 -27.01
N ARG A 151 6.12 -3.30 -26.73
CA ARG A 151 5.11 -3.98 -27.56
C ARG A 151 3.77 -3.25 -27.58
N VAL A 152 3.25 -2.84 -26.42
CA VAL A 152 1.92 -2.23 -26.27
C VAL A 152 1.90 -0.79 -26.77
N ILE A 153 3.00 -0.04 -26.60
CA ILE A 153 3.09 1.37 -27.00
C ILE A 153 3.52 1.50 -28.47
N SER A 154 4.39 0.61 -28.98
CA SER A 154 4.89 0.68 -30.36
C SER A 154 3.98 -0.01 -31.38
N LEU A 155 3.13 -0.97 -30.97
CA LEU A 155 2.13 -1.55 -31.87
C LEU A 155 0.79 -0.83 -31.70
N PRO A 156 0.07 -0.49 -32.79
CA PRO A 156 -1.32 -0.10 -32.68
C PRO A 156 -2.10 -1.30 -32.11
N VAL A 157 -2.55 -1.18 -30.85
CA VAL A 157 -3.33 -2.23 -30.20
C VAL A 157 -4.62 -2.43 -30.98
N VAL A 158 -4.72 -3.57 -31.67
CA VAL A 158 -6.00 -4.18 -32.03
C VAL A 158 -6.59 -4.68 -30.71
N VAL A 159 -7.44 -3.85 -30.10
CA VAL A 159 -8.24 -4.26 -28.94
C VAL A 159 -9.25 -5.29 -29.46
N PRO A 160 -9.24 -6.56 -29.01
CA PRO A 160 -10.37 -7.44 -29.29
C PRO A 160 -11.63 -6.81 -28.66
N PRO A 161 -12.77 -6.75 -29.37
CA PRO A 161 -13.94 -6.03 -28.90
C PRO A 161 -14.39 -6.61 -27.56
N ALA A 162 -14.24 -5.81 -26.49
CA ALA A 162 -14.90 -6.06 -25.23
C ALA A 162 -16.41 -6.12 -25.48
N LYS A 163 -17.04 -7.20 -25.02
CA LYS A 163 -18.49 -7.37 -25.01
C LYS A 163 -19.14 -6.10 -24.43
N PRO A 164 -20.18 -5.54 -25.08
CA PRO A 164 -20.79 -4.29 -24.62
C PRO A 164 -21.20 -4.40 -23.14
N PRO A 165 -20.95 -3.36 -22.34
CA PRO A 165 -21.29 -3.39 -20.92
C PRO A 165 -22.78 -3.63 -20.75
N ALA A 166 -23.12 -4.49 -19.79
CA ALA A 166 -24.48 -4.64 -19.33
C ALA A 166 -25.03 -3.26 -18.91
N PRO A 167 -26.32 -2.97 -19.15
CA PRO A 167 -26.90 -1.68 -18.82
C PRO A 167 -26.66 -1.35 -17.34
N PRO A 168 -26.41 -0.08 -17.01
CA PRO A 168 -26.17 0.33 -15.64
C PRO A 168 -27.40 -0.04 -14.80
N VAL A 169 -27.16 -0.81 -13.73
CA VAL A 169 -28.14 -0.93 -12.65
C VAL A 169 -28.42 0.50 -12.16
N PRO A 170 -29.68 0.95 -12.09
CA PRO A 170 -29.97 2.32 -11.71
C PRO A 170 -29.46 2.59 -10.30
N ALA A 171 -28.52 3.53 -10.18
CA ALA A 171 -28.29 4.19 -8.91
C ALA A 171 -29.58 4.89 -8.49
N PRO A 172 -30.00 4.83 -7.22
CA PRO A 172 -31.14 5.62 -6.76
C PRO A 172 -30.87 7.11 -7.00
N ALA A 173 -31.90 7.81 -7.48
CA ALA A 173 -31.86 9.18 -7.96
C ALA A 173 -31.17 10.17 -6.98
N PRO A 174 -30.48 11.20 -7.50
CA PRO A 174 -29.85 12.21 -6.66
C PRO A 174 -30.92 13.07 -5.98
N ALA A 175 -30.90 13.08 -4.64
CA ALA A 175 -31.58 14.12 -3.87
C ALA A 175 -30.93 15.49 -4.20
N PRO A 176 -31.71 16.59 -4.19
CA PRO A 176 -31.21 17.90 -4.57
C PRO A 176 -30.02 18.31 -3.69
N ALA A 177 -28.97 18.82 -4.36
CA ALA A 177 -27.74 19.27 -3.75
C ALA A 177 -28.03 20.26 -2.60
N PRO A 178 -27.58 19.99 -1.37
CA PRO A 178 -27.33 21.07 -0.42
C PRO A 178 -26.23 21.96 -1.01
N ALA A 179 -26.33 23.26 -0.75
CA ALA A 179 -25.29 24.24 -1.05
C ALA A 179 -23.89 23.74 -0.64
N PRO A 180 -22.80 24.23 -1.25
CA PRO A 180 -21.45 23.77 -0.93
C PRO A 180 -21.10 24.14 0.51
N GLU A 181 -21.42 23.25 1.44
CA GLU A 181 -20.74 23.18 2.72
C GLU A 181 -19.33 22.71 2.38
N VAL A 182 -18.39 23.65 2.44
CA VAL A 182 -16.97 23.37 2.57
C VAL A 182 -16.88 22.26 3.62
N PRO A 183 -16.51 21.00 3.25
CA PRO A 183 -16.33 19.99 4.27
C PRO A 183 -15.34 20.59 5.26
N PRO A 184 -15.59 20.53 6.58
CA PRO A 184 -14.62 21.03 7.52
C PRO A 184 -13.33 20.34 7.13
N ILE A 185 -12.27 21.12 6.93
CA ILE A 185 -10.91 20.61 6.86
C ILE A 185 -10.82 19.71 8.07
N VAL A 186 -10.95 18.40 7.87
CA VAL A 186 -10.68 17.45 8.92
C VAL A 186 -9.19 17.60 9.05
N SER A 187 -8.81 18.47 9.97
CA SER A 187 -7.45 18.63 10.43
C SER A 187 -6.88 17.23 10.49
N LEU A 188 -5.76 17.00 9.80
CA LEU A 188 -4.82 15.92 10.08
C LEU A 188 -4.28 16.09 11.51
N ALA A 189 -5.18 16.25 12.48
CA ALA A 189 -4.93 16.12 13.89
C ALA A 189 -4.60 14.64 14.06
N ALA A 190 -3.31 14.40 13.96
CA ALA A 190 -2.60 13.17 14.23
C ALA A 190 -3.44 12.21 15.07
N ARG A 191 -3.90 11.10 14.44
CA ARG A 191 -4.60 10.01 15.14
C ARG A 191 -3.76 9.65 16.37
N ARG A 192 -4.30 9.96 17.55
CA ARG A 192 -3.74 9.59 18.85
C ARG A 192 -4.65 8.57 19.48
N TYR A 193 -4.07 7.47 19.94
CA TYR A 193 -4.79 6.54 20.80
C TYR A 193 -4.61 7.02 22.24
N ALA A 194 -5.66 7.62 22.82
CA ALA A 194 -5.58 8.15 24.17
C ALA A 194 -5.31 7.04 25.20
N LEU A 195 -4.20 7.14 25.92
CA LEU A 195 -3.83 6.22 26.97
C LEU A 195 -4.39 6.69 28.32
N ASN A 196 -5.19 5.83 28.95
CA ASN A 196 -5.57 5.95 30.34
C ASN A 196 -4.39 5.60 31.27
N GLN A 197 -4.35 6.21 32.47
CA GLN A 197 -3.20 6.17 33.37
C GLN A 197 -2.63 4.76 33.64
N PRO A 198 -3.45 3.72 33.91
CA PRO A 198 -2.92 2.38 34.18
C PRO A 198 -2.21 1.76 32.96
N ARG A 199 -2.70 2.05 31.75
CA ARG A 199 -2.09 1.55 30.50
C ARG A 199 -0.81 2.32 30.16
N PHE A 200 -0.78 3.61 30.46
CA PHE A 200 0.43 4.41 30.31
C PHE A 200 1.55 3.88 31.22
N GLU A 201 1.29 3.65 32.51
CA GLU A 201 2.29 3.09 33.43
C GLU A 201 2.79 1.70 32.99
N PHE A 202 1.87 0.85 32.50
CA PHE A 202 2.22 -0.46 31.96
C PHE A 202 3.20 -0.37 30.78
N PHE A 203 2.93 0.49 29.79
CA PHE A 203 3.83 0.65 28.65
C PHE A 203 5.11 1.39 29.02
N LYS A 204 5.04 2.41 29.89
CA LYS A 204 6.18 3.13 30.44
C LYS A 204 7.18 2.17 31.08
N ASP A 205 6.73 1.22 31.90
CA ASP A 205 7.60 0.21 32.52
C ASP A 205 8.34 -0.65 31.48
N LYS A 206 7.70 -0.94 30.34
CA LYS A 206 8.29 -1.73 29.25
C LYS A 206 9.30 -0.96 28.42
N VAL A 207 9.11 0.34 28.22
CA VAL A 207 9.93 1.14 27.27
C VAL A 207 10.94 2.05 27.97
N LYS A 208 10.90 2.19 29.30
CA LYS A 208 11.80 3.06 30.09
C LYS A 208 13.30 2.80 29.91
N HIS A 209 13.69 1.64 29.37
CA HIS A 209 15.09 1.30 29.12
C HIS A 209 15.59 1.78 27.75
N LEU A 210 14.68 2.10 26.82
CA LEU A 210 15.02 2.65 25.51
C LEU A 210 15.32 4.16 25.59
N PHE A 211 14.65 4.85 26.50
CA PHE A 211 14.79 6.29 26.65
C PHE A 211 15.77 6.63 27.77
N THR A 212 16.58 7.67 27.56
CA THR A 212 17.39 8.27 28.62
C THR A 212 16.48 8.79 29.76
N PRO A 213 16.95 8.77 31.02
CA PRO A 213 16.16 9.16 32.20
C PRO A 213 15.73 10.65 32.23
N GLU A 214 16.15 11.44 31.25
CA GLU A 214 15.81 12.87 31.13
C GLU A 214 14.52 13.13 30.33
N LEU A 215 13.84 12.09 29.81
CA LEU A 215 12.63 12.28 29.01
C LEU A 215 11.40 12.62 29.88
N PRO A 216 10.68 13.73 29.62
CA PRO A 216 9.47 14.07 30.36
C PRO A 216 8.35 13.06 30.13
N ASP A 217 7.64 12.67 31.19
CA ASP A 217 6.52 11.70 31.14
C ASP A 217 5.42 12.11 30.15
N GLN A 218 5.16 13.42 30.00
CA GLN A 218 4.17 13.93 29.06
C GLN A 218 4.60 13.70 27.60
N VAL A 219 5.91 13.82 27.31
CA VAL A 219 6.46 13.56 25.98
C VAL A 219 6.40 12.06 25.69
N LEU A 220 6.79 11.23 26.66
CA LEU A 220 6.70 9.77 26.52
C LEU A 220 5.26 9.32 26.29
N LYS A 221 4.30 9.90 27.01
CA LYS A 221 2.87 9.64 26.81
C LYS A 221 2.44 9.98 25.38
N ASP A 222 2.75 11.20 24.93
CA ASP A 222 2.42 11.65 23.58
C ASP A 222 3.02 10.73 22.49
N VAL A 223 4.27 10.30 22.68
CA VAL A 223 4.96 9.35 21.78
C VAL A 223 4.22 8.01 21.75
N LEU A 224 3.88 7.44 22.89
CA LEU A 224 3.14 6.18 22.98
C LEU A 224 1.73 6.27 22.37
N GLU A 225 1.02 7.38 22.59
CA GLU A 225 -0.30 7.62 21.99
C GLU A 225 -0.24 7.75 20.47
N TYR A 226 0.84 8.32 19.94
CA TYR A 226 1.08 8.39 18.49
C TYR A 226 1.47 7.05 17.89
N ILE A 227 2.31 6.26 18.57
CA ILE A 227 2.69 4.92 18.12
C ILE A 227 1.46 4.01 18.07
N LEU A 228 0.66 4.00 19.14
CA LEU A 228 -0.59 3.23 19.21
C LEU A 228 -1.65 3.75 18.21
N GLY A 229 -1.57 5.03 17.81
CA GLY A 229 -2.37 5.62 16.74
C GLY A 229 -1.88 5.32 15.32
N GLY A 230 -0.77 4.58 15.17
CA GLY A 230 -0.17 4.24 13.88
C GLY A 230 0.59 5.40 13.22
N ASN A 231 0.96 6.43 13.99
CA ASN A 231 1.58 7.65 13.49
C ASN A 231 3.04 7.79 13.94
N THR A 232 3.91 7.00 13.31
CA THR A 232 5.35 6.93 13.63
C THR A 232 6.08 8.25 13.38
N MET A 233 5.68 9.04 12.38
CA MET A 233 6.29 10.35 12.12
C MET A 233 5.91 11.40 13.17
N SER A 234 4.67 11.40 13.66
CA SER A 234 4.26 12.31 14.75
C SER A 234 4.90 11.91 16.08
N ALA A 235 5.07 10.62 16.33
CA ALA A 235 5.83 10.09 17.46
C ALA A 235 7.30 10.55 17.39
N SER A 236 7.95 10.39 16.23
CA SER A 236 9.35 10.79 16.04
C SER A 236 9.53 12.30 16.21
N SER A 237 8.61 13.09 15.69
CA SER A 237 8.60 14.55 15.83
C SER A 237 8.37 15.00 17.28
N ALA A 238 7.50 14.33 18.04
CA ALA A 238 7.29 14.59 19.46
C ALA A 238 8.55 14.25 20.28
N LEU A 239 9.20 13.13 19.95
CA LEU A 239 10.45 12.71 20.58
C LEU A 239 11.60 13.67 20.29
N CYS A 240 11.75 14.14 19.05
CA CYS A 240 12.73 15.18 18.68
C CYS A 240 12.58 16.45 19.53
N ARG A 241 11.34 16.91 19.73
CA ARG A 241 11.06 18.14 20.51
C ARG A 241 11.33 17.96 22.00
N GLY A 242 11.02 16.80 22.56
CA GLY A 242 11.13 16.56 24.00
C GLY A 242 12.50 16.05 24.45
N ALA A 243 13.23 15.32 23.60
CA ALA A 243 14.52 14.70 23.92
C ALA A 243 15.72 15.42 23.27
N LYS A 244 15.49 16.41 22.40
CA LYS A 244 16.52 17.07 21.56
C LYS A 244 17.39 16.07 20.77
N LEU A 245 16.81 14.93 20.41
CA LEU A 245 17.45 13.93 19.55
C LEU A 245 17.35 14.36 18.08
N PRO A 246 18.35 14.06 17.25
CA PRO A 246 18.22 14.21 15.80
C PRO A 246 17.12 13.27 15.27
N LEU A 247 16.52 13.66 14.14
CA LEU A 247 15.33 12.98 13.62
C LEU A 247 15.58 11.50 13.30
N GLU A 248 16.76 11.17 12.81
CA GLU A 248 17.14 9.79 12.46
C GLU A 248 17.17 8.89 13.70
N ASP A 249 17.81 9.34 14.78
CA ASP A 249 17.83 8.63 16.06
C ASP A 249 16.43 8.52 16.67
N ALA A 250 15.62 9.58 16.55
CA ALA A 250 14.24 9.56 17.04
C ALA A 250 13.37 8.55 16.28
N ILE A 251 13.57 8.39 14.98
CA ILE A 251 12.87 7.38 14.16
C ILE A 251 13.29 5.97 14.60
N GLU A 252 14.58 5.73 14.85
CA GLU A 252 15.05 4.45 15.36
C GLU A 252 14.45 4.12 16.74
N GLU A 253 14.45 5.07 17.67
CA GLU A 253 13.89 4.85 19.01
C GLU A 253 12.38 4.63 18.98
N VAL A 254 11.64 5.34 18.12
CA VAL A 254 10.22 5.09 17.89
C VAL A 254 9.98 3.68 17.34
N ARG A 255 10.82 3.22 16.40
CA ARG A 255 10.73 1.87 15.83
C ARG A 255 11.01 0.78 16.88
N LYS A 256 12.01 0.98 17.74
CA LYS A 256 12.30 0.06 18.87
C LYS A 256 11.12 0.02 19.85
N THR A 257 10.57 1.18 20.17
CA THR A 257 9.41 1.31 21.07
C THR A 257 8.18 0.60 20.51
N GLU A 258 7.89 0.77 19.21
CA GLU A 258 6.81 0.09 18.51
C GLU A 258 6.96 -1.44 18.54
N LEU A 259 8.19 -1.94 18.32
CA LEU A 259 8.49 -3.37 18.38
C LEU A 259 8.22 -3.96 19.77
N ILE A 260 8.65 -3.28 20.83
CA ILE A 260 8.41 -3.73 22.22
C ILE A 260 6.92 -3.77 22.55
N ILE A 261 6.16 -2.76 22.10
CA ILE A 261 4.70 -2.72 22.30
C ILE A 261 4.05 -3.89 21.57
N PHE A 262 4.43 -4.12 20.31
CA PHE A 262 3.89 -5.21 19.50
C PHE A 262 4.19 -6.59 20.10
N GLU A 263 5.44 -6.86 20.48
CA GLU A 263 5.82 -8.11 21.15
C GLU A 263 5.08 -8.31 22.47
N THR A 264 4.89 -7.22 23.24
CA THR A 264 4.16 -7.28 24.51
C THR A 264 2.71 -7.68 24.26
N VAL A 265 2.03 -7.05 23.30
CA VAL A 265 0.63 -7.38 22.96
C VAL A 265 0.52 -8.82 22.46
N GLN A 266 1.42 -9.27 21.60
CA GLN A 266 1.43 -10.65 21.09
C GLN A 266 1.65 -11.68 22.20
N ARG A 267 2.59 -11.46 23.12
CA ARG A 267 2.83 -12.36 24.26
C ARG A 267 1.60 -12.49 25.15
N TYR A 268 0.92 -11.38 25.43
CA TYR A 268 -0.32 -11.40 26.22
C TYR A 268 -1.48 -12.09 25.49
N GLN A 269 -1.60 -11.90 24.17
CA GLN A 269 -2.60 -12.62 23.35
C GLN A 269 -2.34 -14.13 23.33
N ALA A 270 -1.07 -14.55 23.25
CA ALA A 270 -0.69 -15.96 23.33
C ALA A 270 -1.04 -16.58 24.70
N GLN A 271 -0.76 -15.87 25.80
CA GLN A 271 -1.10 -16.30 27.16
C GLN A 271 -2.61 -16.38 27.44
N LEU A 272 -3.41 -15.55 26.76
CA LEU A 272 -4.89 -15.61 26.82
C LEU A 272 -5.46 -16.77 25.99
N SER A 273 -4.66 -17.33 25.07
CA SER A 273 -5.05 -18.39 24.14
C SER A 273 -4.63 -19.78 24.61
N GLU A 274 -3.85 -19.89 25.69
CA GLU A 274 -3.56 -21.17 26.33
C GLU A 274 -4.79 -21.66 27.11
N PRO A 275 -5.29 -22.87 26.85
CA PRO A 275 -6.40 -23.42 27.61
C PRO A 275 -5.95 -23.68 29.06
N LYS A 276 -6.70 -23.14 30.01
CA LYS A 276 -6.54 -23.37 31.43
C LYS A 276 -7.06 -24.75 31.85
#